data_AF-A0A2M7EYY5-F1
#
_entry.id   AF-A0A2M7EYY5-F1
#
_cell.length_a   1.000
_cell.length_b   1.000
_cell.length_c   1.000
_cell.angle_alpha   90.00
_cell.angle_beta   90.00
_cell.angle_gamma   90.00
#
_symmetry.space_group_name_H-M   'P 1'
#
loop_
_entity.id
_entity.type
_entity.pdbx_description
1 polymer ?
#
loop_
_entity_poly.entity_id
_entity_poly.type
_entity_poly.pdbx_seq_one_letter_code
_entity_poly.pdbx_strand_id
1 'polypeptide(L)'
;MMSSQASSSGGGEAKVREELVKTGDVDVMMAIRGGFFYTRTVPCELWFFDKAKPTHLKDKVLMIDARNVYRKVTRTICDFAPEQQLNLSSIVWLYRGQTDRFLALVQDHLETAFTQMQACDFAGFEAALKAVTTAHKDEELHKLAATIIADAEALKDAATKAHEIWANATRDNDGLKASSGAFEPVADQAKALVKEIDHLYKLATRVHEADVAAGTKPAEGKKRLNELDLARHEVIDHLKLARYFHTQAEWLQTRFPDAQLRDVEGLVKLVSRNELKANDWSLTPGRYVGVAPEQEDKDFDFEEALRDIHIEIEGLNAEAAELATRISRNFSELVA
;
A
#
# COMPACT_ATOMS: atom_id res chain seq x y z
N MET A 1 1.82 -21.09 -14.71
CA MET A 1 1.99 -19.71 -15.23
C MET A 1 2.11 -19.79 -16.73
N MET A 2 1.36 -18.97 -17.44
CA MET A 2 1.32 -18.91 -18.91
C MET A 2 1.55 -17.47 -19.38
N SER A 3 2.02 -17.32 -20.61
CA SER A 3 2.00 -16.02 -21.30
C SER A 3 0.56 -15.55 -21.47
N SER A 4 0.31 -14.25 -21.35
CA SER A 4 -1.02 -13.65 -21.54
C SER A 4 -1.60 -13.91 -22.93
N GLN A 5 -0.76 -14.23 -23.94
CA GLN A 5 -1.25 -14.60 -25.27
C GLN A 5 -2.03 -15.92 -25.25
N ALA A 6 -1.67 -16.87 -24.37
CA ALA A 6 -2.29 -18.19 -24.34
C ALA A 6 -3.80 -18.14 -24.09
N SER A 7 -4.31 -17.11 -23.40
CA SER A 7 -5.73 -16.94 -23.08
C SER A 7 -6.55 -16.26 -24.17
N SER A 8 -5.90 -15.66 -25.17
CA SER A 8 -6.58 -14.84 -26.19
C SER A 8 -6.24 -15.21 -27.63
N SER A 9 -5.17 -15.98 -27.89
CA SER A 9 -4.77 -16.35 -29.25
C SER A 9 -5.89 -17.02 -30.05
N GLY A 10 -5.99 -16.66 -31.33
CA GLY A 10 -6.94 -17.26 -32.26
C GLY A 10 -6.49 -18.60 -32.84
N GLY A 11 -7.21 -19.08 -33.86
CA GLY A 11 -6.82 -20.26 -34.63
C GLY A 11 -6.88 -21.57 -33.84
N GLY A 12 -5.82 -22.38 -33.90
CA GLY A 12 -5.75 -23.67 -33.23
C GLY A 12 -5.81 -23.57 -31.71
N GLU A 13 -5.19 -22.53 -31.12
CA GLU A 13 -5.18 -22.32 -29.67
C GLU A 13 -6.58 -22.02 -29.13
N ALA A 14 -7.42 -21.32 -29.89
CA ALA A 14 -8.82 -21.09 -29.53
C ALA A 14 -9.62 -22.39 -29.42
N LYS A 15 -9.40 -23.34 -30.33
CA LYS A 15 -10.04 -24.68 -30.26
C LYS A 15 -9.58 -25.46 -29.04
N VAL A 16 -8.29 -25.38 -28.70
CA VAL A 16 -7.76 -26.04 -27.49
C VAL A 16 -8.39 -25.45 -26.23
N ARG A 17 -8.50 -24.12 -26.13
CA ARG A 17 -9.18 -23.47 -24.99
C ARG A 17 -10.65 -23.87 -24.89
N GLU A 18 -11.36 -23.91 -26.01
CA GLU A 18 -12.74 -24.36 -26.05
C GLU A 18 -12.88 -25.77 -25.46
N GLU A 19 -12.05 -26.72 -25.90
CA GLU A 19 -12.08 -28.09 -25.37
C GLU A 19 -11.69 -28.17 -23.89
N LEU A 20 -10.71 -27.37 -23.45
CA LEU A 20 -10.35 -27.25 -22.03
C LEU A 20 -11.51 -26.74 -21.17
N VAL A 21 -12.23 -25.70 -21.62
CA VAL A 21 -13.38 -25.17 -20.90
C VAL A 21 -14.53 -26.18 -20.86
N LYS A 22 -14.71 -26.96 -21.94
CA LYS A 22 -15.75 -28.02 -22.00
C LYS A 22 -15.51 -29.14 -21.01
N THR A 23 -14.27 -29.44 -20.60
CA THR A 23 -14.02 -30.43 -19.53
C THR A 23 -14.63 -30.01 -18.20
N GLY A 24 -14.82 -28.69 -17.99
CA GLY A 24 -15.28 -28.12 -16.73
C GLY A 24 -14.21 -28.07 -15.64
N ASP A 25 -12.94 -28.31 -15.99
CA ASP A 25 -11.84 -28.32 -15.04
C ASP A 25 -11.10 -26.98 -14.96
N VAL A 26 -11.27 -26.08 -15.93
CA VAL A 26 -10.78 -24.70 -15.82
C VAL A 26 -11.50 -24.03 -14.67
N ASP A 27 -10.75 -23.51 -13.70
CA ASP A 27 -11.31 -23.16 -12.41
C ASP A 27 -11.08 -21.70 -12.03
N VAL A 28 -9.82 -21.28 -11.94
CA VAL A 28 -9.46 -19.87 -11.70
C VAL A 28 -8.48 -19.41 -12.76
N MET A 29 -8.74 -18.22 -13.29
CA MET A 29 -7.87 -17.51 -14.23
C MET A 29 -7.48 -16.18 -13.59
N MET A 30 -6.19 -15.92 -13.45
CA MET A 30 -5.70 -14.70 -12.81
C MET A 30 -4.70 -13.95 -13.70
N ALA A 31 -5.01 -12.71 -14.05
CA ALA A 31 -4.10 -11.83 -14.79
C ALA A 31 -3.17 -11.09 -13.85
N ILE A 32 -1.89 -11.05 -14.19
CA ILE A 32 -0.84 -10.35 -13.44
C ILE A 32 -0.15 -9.36 -14.37
N ARG A 33 0.17 -8.18 -13.84
CA ARG A 33 0.86 -7.12 -14.60
C ARG A 33 2.28 -7.52 -14.96
N GLY A 34 2.89 -6.78 -15.89
CA GLY A 34 4.33 -6.87 -16.14
C GLY A 34 5.16 -6.43 -14.94
N GLY A 35 6.45 -6.76 -14.93
CA GLY A 35 7.38 -6.38 -13.85
C GLY A 35 7.47 -7.37 -12.68
N PHE A 36 6.70 -8.47 -12.72
CA PHE A 36 6.80 -9.59 -11.77
C PHE A 36 7.94 -10.58 -12.09
N PHE A 37 8.60 -10.42 -13.23
CA PHE A 37 9.78 -11.21 -13.59
C PHE A 37 11.04 -10.33 -13.58
N TYR A 38 12.12 -10.86 -13.02
CA TYR A 38 13.40 -10.15 -12.95
C TYR A 38 14.05 -9.91 -14.33
N THR A 39 13.75 -10.76 -15.33
CA THR A 39 14.46 -10.76 -16.61
C THR A 39 13.64 -10.27 -17.79
N ARG A 40 12.30 -10.12 -17.66
CA ARG A 40 11.41 -9.70 -18.74
C ARG A 40 10.20 -8.91 -18.23
N THR A 41 9.88 -7.80 -18.88
CA THR A 41 8.71 -6.98 -18.55
C THR A 41 7.47 -7.46 -19.31
N VAL A 42 7.08 -8.71 -19.11
CA VAL A 42 5.89 -9.29 -19.77
C VAL A 42 4.78 -9.55 -18.74
N PRO A 43 3.50 -9.23 -19.04
CA PRO A 43 2.39 -9.68 -18.22
C PRO A 43 2.21 -11.19 -18.35
N CYS A 44 1.75 -11.83 -17.28
CA CYS A 44 1.50 -13.25 -17.27
C CYS A 44 0.14 -13.56 -16.64
N GLU A 45 -0.27 -14.81 -16.82
CA GLU A 45 -1.50 -15.31 -16.22
C GLU A 45 -1.22 -16.59 -15.43
N LEU A 46 -1.92 -16.73 -14.30
CA LEU A 46 -2.00 -17.97 -13.56
C LEU A 46 -3.29 -18.70 -13.92
N TRP A 47 -3.13 -19.94 -14.34
CA TRP A 47 -4.22 -20.83 -14.75
C TRP A 47 -4.30 -21.94 -13.71
N PHE A 48 -5.44 -22.04 -13.05
CA PHE A 48 -5.72 -23.08 -12.07
C PHE A 48 -6.77 -24.03 -12.64
N PHE A 49 -6.49 -25.33 -12.51
CA PHE A 49 -7.36 -26.39 -12.96
C PHE A 49 -7.73 -27.29 -11.78
N ASP A 50 -9.00 -27.68 -11.71
CA ASP A 50 -9.51 -28.57 -10.67
C ASP A 50 -10.45 -29.62 -11.28
N LYS A 51 -9.97 -30.87 -11.34
CA LYS A 51 -10.80 -32.00 -11.80
C LYS A 51 -11.94 -32.32 -10.82
N ALA A 52 -11.73 -32.04 -9.53
CA ALA A 52 -12.68 -32.28 -8.45
C ALA A 52 -13.62 -31.09 -8.18
N LYS A 53 -13.68 -30.14 -9.11
CA LYS A 53 -14.54 -28.96 -9.01
C LYS A 53 -16.00 -29.32 -8.73
N PRO A 54 -16.65 -28.68 -7.72
CA PRO A 54 -18.05 -28.96 -7.38
C PRO A 54 -18.99 -28.82 -8.58
N THR A 55 -20.02 -29.67 -8.64
CA THR A 55 -20.95 -29.73 -9.79
C THR A 55 -21.57 -28.37 -10.14
N HIS A 56 -21.95 -27.58 -9.14
CA HIS A 56 -22.55 -26.25 -9.36
C HIS A 56 -21.57 -25.19 -9.91
N LEU A 57 -20.26 -25.49 -9.94
CA LEU A 57 -19.20 -24.64 -10.47
C LEU A 57 -18.60 -25.17 -11.78
N LYS A 58 -18.93 -26.41 -12.21
CA LYS A 58 -18.35 -27.03 -13.41
C LYS A 58 -18.53 -26.19 -14.69
N ASP A 59 -19.63 -25.43 -14.78
CA ASP A 59 -19.92 -24.55 -15.92
C ASP A 59 -19.54 -23.07 -15.68
N LYS A 60 -18.71 -22.78 -14.67
CA LYS A 60 -18.27 -21.43 -14.33
C LYS A 60 -16.76 -21.33 -14.31
N VAL A 61 -16.16 -20.15 -14.48
CA VAL A 61 -14.73 -19.90 -14.28
C VAL A 61 -14.57 -18.60 -13.51
N LEU A 62 -13.76 -18.61 -12.44
CA LEU A 62 -13.47 -17.39 -11.69
C LEU A 62 -12.39 -16.59 -12.42
N MET A 63 -12.74 -15.40 -12.89
CA MET A 63 -11.81 -14.48 -13.54
C MET A 63 -11.34 -13.46 -12.52
N ILE A 64 -10.04 -13.39 -12.25
CA ILE A 64 -9.41 -12.42 -11.36
C ILE A 64 -8.43 -11.56 -12.16
N ASP A 65 -8.55 -10.25 -12.06
CA ASP A 65 -7.60 -9.31 -12.64
C ASP A 65 -6.77 -8.65 -11.52
N ALA A 66 -5.61 -9.24 -11.24
CA ALA A 66 -4.69 -8.76 -10.21
C ALA A 66 -3.69 -7.74 -10.77
N ARG A 67 -3.87 -7.22 -12.00
CA ARG A 67 -2.93 -6.27 -12.61
C ARG A 67 -2.79 -4.97 -11.83
N ASN A 68 -3.79 -4.59 -11.04
CA ASN A 68 -3.79 -3.39 -10.20
C ASN A 68 -3.46 -3.67 -8.73
N VAL A 69 -3.17 -4.91 -8.35
CA VAL A 69 -2.79 -5.28 -6.97
C VAL A 69 -1.30 -5.62 -6.98
N TYR A 70 -0.45 -4.74 -6.45
CA TYR A 70 1.00 -4.96 -6.39
C TYR A 70 1.66 -3.98 -5.43
N ARG A 71 2.92 -4.24 -5.06
CA ARG A 71 3.81 -3.21 -4.54
C ARG A 71 5.02 -3.08 -5.47
N LYS A 72 5.60 -1.88 -5.53
CA LYS A 72 6.84 -1.63 -6.27
C LYS A 72 8.03 -1.96 -5.37
N VAL A 73 8.86 -2.91 -5.80
CA VAL A 73 10.12 -3.26 -5.11
C VAL A 73 11.26 -2.40 -5.64
N THR A 74 11.24 -2.14 -6.95
CA THR A 74 12.12 -1.17 -7.61
C THR A 74 11.31 -0.34 -8.59
N ARG A 75 11.95 0.58 -9.32
CA ARG A 75 11.30 1.35 -10.39
C ARG A 75 10.63 0.46 -11.45
N THR A 76 11.12 -0.76 -11.67
CA THR A 76 10.63 -1.68 -12.72
C THR A 76 10.11 -3.01 -12.18
N ILE A 77 10.55 -3.44 -11.00
CA ILE A 77 10.19 -4.73 -10.40
C ILE A 77 9.05 -4.54 -9.41
N CYS A 78 8.07 -5.42 -9.49
CA CYS A 78 6.95 -5.48 -8.56
C CYS A 78 6.74 -6.90 -8.08
N ASP A 79 6.22 -7.03 -6.88
CA ASP A 79 5.77 -8.28 -6.29
C ASP A 79 4.44 -8.06 -5.57
N PHE A 80 3.95 -9.11 -4.91
CA PHE A 80 2.83 -8.99 -3.98
C PHE A 80 3.40 -8.94 -2.56
N ALA A 81 2.91 -7.99 -1.75
CA ALA A 81 3.06 -8.10 -0.32
C ALA A 81 2.37 -9.39 0.20
N PRO A 82 2.80 -9.97 1.33
CA PRO A 82 2.12 -11.13 1.92
C PRO A 82 0.61 -10.92 2.09
N GLU A 83 0.20 -9.73 2.53
CA GLU A 83 -1.20 -9.37 2.74
C GLU A 83 -1.95 -9.28 1.40
N GLN A 84 -1.35 -8.75 0.35
CA GLN A 84 -1.93 -8.74 -0.99
C GLN A 84 -2.16 -10.15 -1.54
N GLN A 85 -1.23 -11.09 -1.28
CA GLN A 85 -1.40 -12.49 -1.68
C GLN A 85 -2.56 -13.15 -0.92
N LEU A 86 -2.66 -12.91 0.39
CA LEU A 86 -3.77 -13.40 1.21
C LEU A 86 -5.10 -12.80 0.76
N ASN A 87 -5.14 -11.51 0.46
CA ASN A 87 -6.33 -10.81 0.00
C ASN A 87 -6.83 -11.39 -1.34
N LEU A 88 -5.94 -11.62 -2.32
CA LEU A 88 -6.28 -12.28 -3.58
C LEU A 88 -6.73 -13.74 -3.35
N SER A 89 -6.07 -14.46 -2.44
CA SER A 89 -6.46 -15.83 -2.07
C SER A 89 -7.86 -15.88 -1.45
N SER A 90 -8.24 -14.86 -0.69
CA SER A 90 -9.54 -14.76 -0.03
C SER A 90 -10.71 -14.71 -1.01
N ILE A 91 -10.49 -14.16 -2.21
CA ILE A 91 -11.48 -14.18 -3.31
C ILE A 91 -11.81 -15.63 -3.70
N VAL A 92 -10.78 -16.49 -3.76
CA VAL A 92 -10.95 -17.92 -4.04
C VAL A 92 -11.64 -18.62 -2.86
N TRP A 93 -11.39 -18.22 -1.62
CA TRP A 93 -12.09 -18.77 -0.45
C TRP A 93 -13.59 -18.47 -0.51
N LEU A 94 -13.96 -17.22 -0.81
CA LEU A 94 -15.36 -16.83 -1.02
C LEU A 94 -16.01 -17.60 -2.18
N TYR A 95 -15.28 -17.77 -3.29
CA TYR A 95 -15.71 -18.61 -4.41
C TYR A 95 -15.95 -20.09 -4.02
N ARG A 96 -15.27 -20.57 -2.98
CA ARG A 96 -15.48 -21.91 -2.40
C ARG A 96 -16.49 -21.94 -1.26
N GLY A 97 -17.12 -20.82 -0.91
CA GLY A 97 -18.04 -20.72 0.23
C GLY A 97 -17.35 -20.78 1.60
N GLN A 98 -16.04 -20.51 1.67
CA GLN A 98 -15.27 -20.49 2.91
C GLN A 98 -15.33 -19.12 3.59
N THR A 99 -16.54 -18.65 3.91
CA THR A 99 -16.77 -17.32 4.51
C THR A 99 -16.06 -17.17 5.86
N ASP A 100 -16.03 -18.21 6.71
CA ASP A 100 -15.34 -18.15 8.00
C ASP A 100 -13.84 -17.83 7.84
N ARG A 101 -13.20 -18.37 6.79
CA ARG A 101 -11.78 -18.12 6.50
C ARG A 101 -11.53 -16.70 6.01
N PHE A 102 -12.48 -16.14 5.26
CA PHE A 102 -12.44 -14.73 4.86
C PHE A 102 -12.59 -13.81 6.08
N LEU A 103 -13.56 -14.08 6.95
CA LEU A 103 -13.78 -13.29 8.17
C LEU A 103 -12.58 -13.38 9.12
N ALA A 104 -11.97 -14.56 9.26
CA ALA A 104 -10.74 -14.72 10.03
C ALA A 104 -9.58 -13.85 9.50
N LEU A 105 -9.41 -13.75 8.17
CA LEU A 105 -8.38 -12.87 7.60
C LEU A 105 -8.66 -11.39 7.87
N VAL A 106 -9.92 -10.96 7.75
CA VAL A 106 -10.32 -9.58 8.10
C VAL A 106 -10.04 -9.31 9.58
N GLN A 107 -10.37 -10.27 10.44
CA GLN A 107 -10.07 -10.20 11.87
C GLN A 107 -8.57 -10.08 12.13
N ASP A 108 -7.74 -10.90 11.50
CA ASP A 108 -6.28 -10.89 11.68
C ASP A 108 -5.66 -9.55 11.27
N HIS A 109 -6.12 -8.96 10.17
CA HIS A 109 -5.69 -7.62 9.74
C HIS A 109 -6.10 -6.56 10.78
N LEU A 110 -7.34 -6.57 11.26
CA LEU A 110 -7.80 -5.62 12.28
C LEU A 110 -7.06 -5.80 13.61
N GLU A 111 -6.88 -7.04 14.09
CA GLU A 111 -6.13 -7.36 15.31
C GLU A 111 -4.71 -6.78 15.22
N THR A 112 -4.05 -6.96 14.07
CA THR A 112 -2.72 -6.40 13.84
C THR A 112 -2.75 -4.87 13.84
N ALA A 113 -3.73 -4.25 13.19
CA ALA A 113 -3.88 -2.79 13.19
C ALA A 113 -4.04 -2.22 14.61
N PHE A 114 -4.92 -2.80 15.42
CA PHE A 114 -5.11 -2.40 16.82
C PHE A 114 -3.86 -2.65 17.66
N THR A 115 -3.21 -3.81 17.50
CA THR A 115 -1.98 -4.13 18.22
C THR A 115 -0.87 -3.12 17.94
N GLN A 116 -0.67 -2.76 16.66
CA GLN A 116 0.33 -1.76 16.26
C GLN A 116 -0.01 -0.37 16.80
N MET A 117 -1.29 0.01 16.82
CA MET A 117 -1.71 1.28 17.40
C MET A 117 -1.49 1.32 18.92
N GLN A 118 -1.77 0.22 19.64
CA GLN A 118 -1.52 0.13 21.08
C GLN A 118 -0.03 0.09 21.44
N ALA A 119 0.81 -0.44 20.56
CA ALA A 119 2.27 -0.44 20.72
C ALA A 119 2.90 0.95 20.49
N CYS A 120 2.15 1.91 19.97
CA CYS A 120 2.64 3.25 19.71
C CYS A 120 2.84 4.04 21.02
N ASP A 121 4.06 4.00 21.55
CA ASP A 121 4.45 4.78 22.72
C ASP A 121 5.06 6.14 22.32
N PHE A 122 4.35 7.21 22.64
CA PHE A 122 4.81 8.57 22.38
C PHE A 122 5.74 9.11 23.48
N ALA A 123 5.88 8.45 24.63
CA ALA A 123 6.62 9.00 25.76
C ALA A 123 8.10 9.28 25.42
N GLY A 124 8.74 8.36 24.69
CA GLY A 124 10.13 8.54 24.22
C GLY A 124 10.25 9.72 23.24
N PHE A 125 9.32 9.82 22.29
CA PHE A 125 9.27 10.90 21.32
C PHE A 125 9.01 12.26 21.97
N GLU A 126 8.03 12.36 22.86
CA GLU A 126 7.70 13.58 23.61
C GLU A 126 8.89 14.07 24.46
N ALA A 127 9.62 13.14 25.11
CA ALA A 127 10.81 13.46 25.88
C ALA A 127 11.96 13.99 25.00
N ALA A 128 12.23 13.32 23.88
CA ALA A 128 13.26 13.74 22.92
C ALA A 128 12.92 15.10 22.28
N LEU A 129 11.65 15.29 21.89
CA LEU A 129 11.15 16.53 21.32
C LEU A 129 11.31 17.69 22.30
N LYS A 130 10.95 17.49 23.57
CA LYS A 130 11.15 18.48 24.63
C LYS A 130 12.61 18.84 24.82
N ALA A 131 13.53 17.87 24.72
CA ALA A 131 14.95 18.11 24.84
C ALA A 131 15.50 18.98 23.68
N VAL A 132 14.98 18.76 22.46
CA VAL A 132 15.30 19.57 21.28
C VAL A 132 14.73 20.98 21.40
N THR A 133 13.44 21.13 21.71
CA THR A 133 12.81 22.47 21.83
C THR A 133 13.43 23.28 22.96
N THR A 134 13.81 22.66 24.08
CA THR A 134 14.54 23.35 25.16
C THR A 134 15.92 23.86 24.73
N ALA A 135 16.58 23.19 23.77
CA ALA A 135 17.90 23.58 23.27
C ALA A 135 17.85 24.77 22.30
N HIS A 136 16.72 24.96 21.61
CA HIS A 136 16.57 25.85 20.46
C HIS A 136 15.49 26.89 20.73
N LYS A 137 15.80 28.20 20.71
CA LYS A 137 14.84 29.28 21.03
C LYS A 137 13.95 29.68 19.86
N ASP A 138 13.56 28.73 19.02
CA ASP A 138 12.76 28.98 17.82
C ASP A 138 11.26 28.89 18.11
N GLU A 139 10.51 29.97 17.84
CA GLU A 139 9.09 30.07 18.17
C GLU A 139 8.21 29.14 17.31
N GLU A 140 8.57 28.95 16.04
CA GLU A 140 7.83 28.09 15.11
C GLU A 140 7.95 26.62 15.53
N LEU A 141 9.16 26.17 15.85
CA LEU A 141 9.44 24.82 16.35
C LEU A 141 8.67 24.54 17.65
N HIS A 142 8.62 25.50 18.58
CA HIS A 142 7.86 25.36 19.82
C HIS A 142 6.35 25.23 19.58
N LYS A 143 5.79 26.05 18.68
CA LYS A 143 4.37 25.98 18.32
C LYS A 143 4.03 24.65 17.68
N LEU A 144 4.81 24.21 16.69
CA LEU A 144 4.58 22.93 16.01
C LEU A 144 4.74 21.75 16.97
N ALA A 145 5.73 21.77 17.86
CA ALA A 145 5.90 20.75 18.88
C ALA A 145 4.68 20.65 19.81
N ALA A 146 4.11 21.79 20.23
CA ALA A 146 2.92 21.83 21.07
C ALA A 146 1.69 21.25 20.35
N THR A 147 1.51 21.59 19.06
CA THR A 147 0.44 21.02 18.22
C THR A 147 0.57 19.50 18.12
N ILE A 148 1.74 18.98 17.75
CA ILE A 148 1.97 17.54 17.60
C ILE A 148 1.73 16.77 18.91
N ILE A 149 2.12 17.34 20.05
CA ILE A 149 1.85 16.72 21.36
C ILE A 149 0.33 16.65 21.62
N ALA A 150 -0.41 17.71 21.29
CA ALA A 150 -1.87 17.71 21.43
C ALA A 150 -2.54 16.71 20.49
N ASP A 151 -2.08 16.60 19.23
CA ASP A 151 -2.62 15.66 18.25
C ASP A 151 -2.27 14.21 18.59
N ALA A 152 -1.08 13.94 19.14
CA ALA A 152 -0.72 12.63 19.67
C ALA A 152 -1.64 12.21 20.84
N GLU A 153 -1.97 13.13 21.75
CA GLU A 153 -2.90 12.85 22.83
C GLU A 153 -4.33 12.60 22.32
N ALA A 154 -4.80 13.41 21.37
CA ALA A 154 -6.10 13.20 20.73
C ALA A 154 -6.18 11.85 20.00
N LEU A 155 -5.09 11.43 19.36
CA LEU A 155 -4.97 10.12 18.73
C LEU A 155 -5.01 8.98 19.76
N LYS A 156 -4.31 9.10 20.90
CA LYS A 156 -4.37 8.09 21.99
C LYS A 156 -5.80 7.93 22.52
N ASP A 157 -6.52 9.03 22.70
CA ASP A 157 -7.91 9.03 23.15
C ASP A 157 -8.83 8.35 22.12
N ALA A 158 -8.66 8.67 20.83
CA ALA A 158 -9.42 8.06 19.75
C ALA A 158 -9.12 6.56 19.63
N ALA A 159 -7.85 6.17 19.70
CA ALA A 159 -7.40 4.78 19.67
C ALA A 159 -7.97 3.97 20.84
N THR A 160 -8.02 4.56 22.04
CA THR A 160 -8.62 3.91 23.23
C THR A 160 -10.10 3.62 23.01
N LYS A 161 -10.87 4.61 22.54
CA LYS A 161 -12.31 4.44 22.23
C LYS A 161 -12.54 3.40 21.13
N ALA A 162 -11.73 3.43 20.07
CA ALA A 162 -11.81 2.45 19.00
C ALA A 162 -11.49 1.03 19.51
N HIS A 163 -10.50 0.89 20.39
CA HIS A 163 -10.12 -0.39 20.97
C HIS A 163 -11.21 -0.95 21.90
N GLU A 164 -11.92 -0.11 22.66
CA GLU A 164 -13.08 -0.57 23.44
C GLU A 164 -14.16 -1.19 22.55
N ILE A 165 -14.39 -0.63 21.36
CA ILE A 165 -15.31 -1.22 20.37
C ILE A 165 -14.75 -2.55 19.88
N TRP A 166 -13.46 -2.60 19.50
CA TRP A 166 -12.80 -3.84 19.06
C TRP A 166 -12.87 -4.96 20.08
N ALA A 167 -12.59 -4.66 21.34
CA ALA A 167 -12.55 -5.62 22.43
C ALA A 167 -13.92 -6.26 22.70
N ASN A 168 -15.00 -5.52 22.47
CA ASN A 168 -16.37 -5.97 22.73
C ASN A 168 -17.12 -6.44 21.46
N ALA A 169 -16.57 -6.22 20.27
CA ALA A 169 -17.20 -6.58 19.01
C ALA A 169 -17.27 -8.11 18.81
N THR A 170 -18.37 -8.56 18.22
CA THR A 170 -18.46 -9.92 17.68
C THR A 170 -17.46 -10.11 16.53
N ARG A 171 -16.99 -11.34 16.34
CA ARG A 171 -16.08 -11.70 15.23
C ARG A 171 -16.84 -12.16 13.97
N ASP A 172 -18.07 -11.69 13.83
CA ASP A 172 -18.87 -11.83 12.61
C ASP A 172 -18.68 -10.62 11.69
N ASN A 173 -19.30 -10.66 10.51
CA ASN A 173 -19.11 -9.62 9.51
C ASN A 173 -19.49 -8.22 10.00
N ASP A 174 -20.59 -8.10 10.76
CA ASP A 174 -21.07 -6.81 11.24
C ASP A 174 -20.18 -6.24 12.35
N GLY A 175 -19.74 -7.08 13.29
CA GLY A 175 -18.79 -6.68 14.33
C GLY A 175 -17.43 -6.26 13.76
N LEU A 176 -16.92 -6.99 12.75
CA LEU A 176 -15.67 -6.63 12.07
C LEU A 176 -15.81 -5.32 11.27
N LYS A 177 -16.94 -5.06 10.62
CA LYS A 177 -17.18 -3.76 9.95
C LYS A 177 -17.27 -2.61 10.94
N ALA A 178 -18.00 -2.80 12.05
CA ALA A 178 -18.11 -1.79 13.09
C ALA A 178 -16.73 -1.43 13.66
N SER A 179 -15.89 -2.44 13.86
CA SER A 179 -14.50 -2.26 14.34
C SER A 179 -13.62 -1.53 13.33
N SER A 180 -13.72 -1.90 12.05
CA SER A 180 -13.02 -1.20 10.96
C SER A 180 -13.43 0.26 10.85
N GLY A 181 -14.73 0.56 10.93
CA GLY A 181 -15.25 1.92 10.91
C GLY A 181 -14.88 2.73 12.17
N ALA A 182 -14.80 2.08 13.34
CA ALA A 182 -14.30 2.73 14.55
C ALA A 182 -12.81 3.09 14.45
N PHE A 183 -12.02 2.32 13.69
CA PHE A 183 -10.60 2.57 13.48
C PHE A 183 -10.32 3.59 12.36
N GLU A 184 -11.25 3.82 11.44
CA GLU A 184 -11.05 4.75 10.31
C GLU A 184 -10.60 6.16 10.74
N PRO A 185 -11.22 6.83 11.74
CA PRO A 185 -10.71 8.11 12.24
C PRO A 185 -9.31 8.04 12.85
N VAL A 186 -8.96 6.90 13.47
CA VAL A 186 -7.64 6.65 14.05
C VAL A 186 -6.59 6.52 12.94
N ALA A 187 -6.91 5.80 11.86
CA ALA A 187 -6.04 5.65 10.70
C ALA A 187 -5.78 6.98 9.98
N ASP A 188 -6.80 7.83 9.87
CA ASP A 188 -6.67 9.17 9.27
C ASP A 188 -5.83 10.11 10.13
N GLN A 189 -6.05 10.12 11.45
CA GLN A 189 -5.22 10.88 12.40
C GLN A 189 -3.78 10.39 12.41
N ALA A 190 -3.55 9.07 12.40
CA ALA A 190 -2.22 8.48 12.32
C ALA A 190 -1.48 8.93 11.04
N LYS A 191 -2.18 8.98 9.89
CA LYS A 191 -1.61 9.48 8.63
C LYS A 191 -1.18 10.94 8.72
N ALA A 192 -2.05 11.79 9.27
CA ALA A 192 -1.77 13.21 9.43
C ALA A 192 -0.56 13.42 10.35
N LEU A 193 -0.56 12.74 11.50
CA LEU A 193 0.49 12.85 12.51
C LEU A 193 1.85 12.39 11.99
N VAL A 194 1.92 11.33 11.17
CA VAL A 194 3.17 10.90 10.50
C VAL A 194 3.78 12.04 9.69
N LYS A 195 2.97 12.74 8.88
CA LYS A 195 3.44 13.87 8.05
C LYS A 195 3.92 15.03 8.91
N GLU A 196 3.19 15.34 9.98
CA GLU A 196 3.52 16.44 10.89
C GLU A 196 4.81 16.16 11.66
N ILE A 197 5.00 14.93 12.17
CA ILE A 197 6.23 14.51 12.84
C ILE A 197 7.44 14.62 11.88
N ASP A 198 7.29 14.17 10.63
CA ASP A 198 8.35 14.29 9.62
C ASP A 198 8.67 15.76 9.30
N HIS A 199 7.64 16.61 9.20
CA HIS A 199 7.82 18.04 9.01
C HIS A 199 8.54 18.70 10.19
N LEU A 200 8.17 18.34 11.42
CA LEU A 200 8.79 18.84 12.63
C LEU A 200 10.27 18.43 12.70
N TYR A 201 10.62 17.20 12.35
CA TYR A 201 12.02 16.78 12.34
C TYR A 201 12.86 17.57 11.31
N LYS A 202 12.31 17.80 10.11
CA LYS A 202 12.93 18.66 9.09
C LYS A 202 13.09 20.10 9.58
N LEU A 203 12.10 20.66 10.28
CA LEU A 203 12.20 21.99 10.89
C LEU A 203 13.26 22.04 11.99
N ALA A 204 13.25 21.08 12.92
CA ALA A 204 14.24 20.98 14.01
C ALA A 204 15.68 20.92 13.48
N THR A 205 15.89 20.19 12.37
CA THR A 205 17.20 20.11 11.70
C THR A 205 17.62 21.46 11.14
N ARG A 206 16.73 22.16 10.41
CA ARG A 206 16.99 23.50 9.86
C ARG A 206 17.28 24.53 10.95
N VAL A 207 16.53 24.51 12.05
CA VAL A 207 16.74 25.40 13.21
C VAL A 207 18.11 25.14 13.83
N HIS A 208 18.50 23.87 13.99
CA HIS A 208 19.81 23.52 14.49
C HIS A 208 20.94 24.03 13.60
N GLU A 209 20.84 23.85 12.28
CA GLU A 209 21.83 24.34 11.32
C GLU A 209 21.94 25.87 11.34
N ALA A 210 20.82 26.58 11.43
CA ALA A 210 20.78 28.03 11.53
C ALA A 210 21.46 28.53 12.82
N ASP A 211 21.20 27.88 13.97
CA ASP A 211 21.86 28.19 15.24
C ASP A 211 23.38 28.02 15.14
N VAL A 212 23.83 26.90 14.56
CA VAL A 212 25.26 26.64 14.35
C VAL A 212 25.88 27.69 13.42
N ALA A 213 25.21 28.06 12.34
CA ALA A 213 25.67 29.09 11.40
C ALA A 213 25.74 30.48 12.05
N ALA A 214 24.82 30.79 12.97
CA ALA A 214 24.82 32.03 13.75
C ALA A 214 25.89 32.06 14.88
N GLY A 215 26.68 30.99 15.03
CA GLY A 215 27.72 30.86 16.05
C GLY A 215 27.19 30.38 17.41
N THR A 216 25.91 30.05 17.51
CA THR A 216 25.32 29.42 18.69
C THR A 216 25.78 27.96 18.75
N LYS A 217 26.13 27.48 19.95
CA LYS A 217 26.46 26.07 20.19
C LYS A 217 25.39 25.46 21.10
N PRO A 218 24.23 25.07 20.55
CA PRO A 218 23.19 24.42 21.34
C PRO A 218 23.77 23.14 21.96
N ALA A 219 23.73 23.07 23.29
CA ALA A 219 24.36 21.99 24.04
C ALA A 219 23.78 20.64 23.60
N GLU A 220 24.66 19.72 23.20
CA GLU A 220 24.28 18.40 22.71
C GLU A 220 23.30 18.39 21.51
N GLY A 221 23.16 19.50 20.76
CA GLY A 221 22.10 19.64 19.75
C GLY A 221 22.06 18.51 18.72
N LYS A 222 23.22 18.12 18.15
CA LYS A 222 23.31 17.00 17.20
C LYS A 222 22.95 15.65 17.82
N LYS A 223 23.33 15.43 19.08
CA LYS A 223 22.99 14.21 19.83
C LYS A 223 21.47 14.12 20.06
N ARG A 224 20.85 15.23 20.47
CA ARG A 224 19.39 15.31 20.69
C ARG A 224 18.58 15.14 19.40
N LEU A 225 19.06 15.67 18.28
CA LEU A 225 18.44 15.41 16.97
C LEU A 225 18.47 13.93 16.61
N ASN A 226 19.60 13.24 16.84
CA ASN A 226 19.68 11.80 16.60
C ASN A 226 18.74 11.01 17.53
N GLU A 227 18.64 11.40 18.81
CA GLU A 227 17.70 10.79 19.77
C GLU A 227 16.25 11.01 19.33
N LEU A 228 15.91 12.22 18.87
CA LEU A 228 14.60 12.53 18.30
C LEU A 228 14.32 11.71 17.04
N ASP A 229 15.32 11.51 16.16
CA ASP A 229 15.16 10.75 14.94
C ASP A 229 14.89 9.26 15.20
N LEU A 230 15.56 8.68 16.20
CA LEU A 230 15.32 7.30 16.62
C LEU A 230 13.90 7.15 17.19
N ALA A 231 13.51 8.03 18.11
CA ALA A 231 12.16 8.00 18.70
C ALA A 231 11.06 8.29 17.66
N ARG A 232 11.34 9.16 16.69
CA ARG A 232 10.47 9.43 15.54
C ARG A 232 10.22 8.16 14.74
N HIS A 233 11.28 7.45 14.35
CA HIS A 233 11.13 6.23 13.54
C HIS A 233 10.28 5.18 14.24
N GLU A 234 10.52 4.95 15.54
CA GLU A 234 9.75 3.99 16.33
C GLU A 234 8.23 4.29 16.32
N VAL A 235 7.87 5.54 16.59
CA VAL A 235 6.46 5.99 16.56
C VAL A 235 5.87 5.90 15.14
N ILE A 236 6.58 6.43 14.15
CA ILE A 236 6.10 6.48 12.77
C ILE A 236 5.89 5.07 12.21
N ASP A 237 6.77 4.11 12.51
CA ASP A 237 6.66 2.74 12.03
C ASP A 237 5.38 2.08 12.57
N HIS A 238 5.07 2.23 13.86
CA HIS A 238 3.82 1.74 14.44
C HIS A 238 2.59 2.41 13.82
N LEU A 239 2.59 3.74 13.65
CA LEU A 239 1.49 4.46 13.01
C LEU A 239 1.25 4.00 11.56
N LYS A 240 2.34 3.82 10.79
CA LYS A 240 2.29 3.35 9.40
C LYS A 240 1.77 1.91 9.33
N LEU A 241 2.24 1.01 10.20
CA LEU A 241 1.79 -0.38 10.22
C LEU A 241 0.32 -0.49 10.65
N ALA A 242 -0.08 0.25 11.68
CA ALA A 242 -1.47 0.29 12.15
C ALA A 242 -2.43 0.68 11.02
N ARG A 243 -2.09 1.76 10.32
CA ARG A 243 -2.83 2.21 9.14
C ARG A 243 -2.78 1.19 7.99
N TYR A 244 -1.61 0.65 7.68
CA TYR A 244 -1.43 -0.31 6.57
C TYR A 244 -2.38 -1.52 6.70
N PHE A 245 -2.44 -2.12 7.89
CA PHE A 245 -3.28 -3.29 8.14
C PHE A 245 -4.77 -2.95 8.17
N HIS A 246 -5.15 -1.76 8.66
CA HIS A 246 -6.52 -1.26 8.52
C HIS A 246 -6.91 -1.11 7.04
N THR A 247 -6.05 -0.53 6.20
CA THR A 247 -6.27 -0.45 4.75
C THR A 247 -6.44 -1.83 4.11
N GLN A 248 -5.74 -2.88 4.59
CA GLN A 248 -5.96 -4.24 4.08
C GLN A 248 -7.33 -4.79 4.45
N ALA A 249 -7.80 -4.55 5.68
CA ALA A 249 -9.14 -4.94 6.11
C ALA A 249 -10.23 -4.18 5.33
N GLU A 250 -10.07 -2.86 5.18
CA GLU A 250 -10.96 -2.01 4.39
C GLU A 250 -11.00 -2.48 2.92
N TRP A 251 -9.85 -2.82 2.33
CA TRP A 251 -9.77 -3.31 0.96
C TRP A 251 -10.66 -4.54 0.73
N LEU A 252 -10.68 -5.47 1.69
CA LEU A 252 -11.52 -6.68 1.67
C LEU A 252 -13.00 -6.34 1.88
N GLN A 253 -13.32 -5.59 2.93
CA GLN A 253 -14.70 -5.30 3.33
C GLN A 253 -15.43 -4.43 2.31
N THR A 254 -14.76 -3.45 1.70
CA THR A 254 -15.37 -2.60 0.66
C THR A 254 -15.69 -3.39 -0.61
N ARG A 255 -14.88 -4.40 -0.95
CA ARG A 255 -15.07 -5.23 -2.15
C ARG A 255 -16.06 -6.37 -1.93
N PHE A 256 -16.08 -6.93 -0.72
CA PHE A 256 -16.95 -8.04 -0.32
C PHE A 256 -17.71 -7.70 0.96
N PRO A 257 -18.60 -6.68 0.93
CA PRO A 257 -19.31 -6.22 2.12
C PRO A 257 -20.13 -7.31 2.79
N ASP A 258 -20.69 -8.25 2.05
CA ASP A 258 -21.52 -9.30 2.65
C ASP A 258 -20.72 -10.58 3.01
N ALA A 259 -19.39 -10.51 2.98
CA ALA A 259 -18.48 -11.66 3.14
C ALA A 259 -18.84 -12.83 2.20
N GLN A 260 -19.29 -12.48 0.99
CA GLN A 260 -19.70 -13.37 -0.08
C GLN A 260 -19.06 -12.92 -1.39
N LEU A 261 -18.82 -13.88 -2.27
CA LEU A 261 -18.33 -13.56 -3.61
C LEU A 261 -19.39 -12.74 -4.35
N ARG A 262 -18.97 -11.59 -4.87
CA ARG A 262 -19.71 -10.78 -5.83
C ARG A 262 -18.76 -10.31 -6.92
N ASP A 263 -19.34 -9.90 -8.03
CA ASP A 263 -18.57 -9.24 -9.07
C ASP A 263 -18.05 -7.89 -8.54
N VAL A 264 -16.77 -7.63 -8.79
CA VAL A 264 -16.07 -6.39 -8.44
C VAL A 264 -15.40 -5.89 -9.70
N GLU A 265 -15.85 -4.74 -10.20
CA GLU A 265 -15.37 -4.15 -11.44
C GLU A 265 -13.84 -3.97 -11.40
N GLY A 266 -13.19 -4.42 -12.46
CA GLY A 266 -11.74 -4.40 -12.62
C GLY A 266 -10.96 -5.37 -11.73
N LEU A 267 -11.62 -6.23 -10.94
CA LEU A 267 -10.95 -7.18 -10.05
C LEU A 267 -11.43 -8.61 -10.20
N VAL A 268 -12.72 -8.89 -10.09
CA VAL A 268 -13.21 -10.27 -10.12
C VAL A 268 -14.59 -10.39 -10.73
N LYS A 269 -14.80 -11.46 -11.51
CA LYS A 269 -16.12 -11.86 -12.02
C LYS A 269 -16.22 -13.38 -12.11
N LEU A 270 -17.38 -13.93 -11.73
CA LEU A 270 -17.68 -15.35 -11.93
C LEU A 270 -18.37 -15.54 -13.29
N VAL A 271 -17.64 -16.08 -14.26
CA VAL A 271 -18.08 -16.13 -15.66
C VAL A 271 -18.67 -17.49 -16.00
N SER A 272 -19.85 -17.50 -16.62
CA SER A 272 -20.48 -18.74 -17.10
C SER A 272 -19.86 -19.26 -18.40
N ARG A 273 -19.99 -20.55 -18.65
CA ARG A 273 -19.59 -21.18 -19.93
C ARG A 273 -20.25 -20.50 -21.14
N ASN A 274 -21.48 -20.04 -21.00
CA ASN A 274 -22.19 -19.32 -22.07
C ASN A 274 -21.54 -17.96 -22.36
N GLU A 275 -21.14 -17.22 -21.32
CA GLU A 275 -20.38 -15.98 -21.50
C GLU A 275 -18.99 -16.22 -22.11
N LEU A 276 -18.31 -17.31 -21.73
CA LEU A 276 -17.04 -17.71 -22.34
C LEU A 276 -17.22 -17.99 -23.84
N LYS A 277 -18.27 -18.74 -24.21
CA LYS A 277 -18.61 -19.03 -25.61
C LYS A 277 -18.92 -17.76 -26.39
N ALA A 278 -19.65 -16.81 -25.80
CA ALA A 278 -19.96 -15.52 -26.42
C ALA A 278 -18.71 -14.63 -26.60
N ASN A 279 -17.62 -14.93 -25.87
CA ASN A 279 -16.34 -14.22 -25.93
C ASN A 279 -15.23 -15.06 -26.58
N ASP A 280 -15.60 -15.89 -27.56
CA ASP A 280 -14.67 -16.69 -28.38
C ASP A 280 -13.78 -17.62 -27.55
N TRP A 281 -14.29 -18.10 -26.40
CA TRP A 281 -13.56 -18.91 -25.44
C TRP A 281 -12.26 -18.26 -24.94
N SER A 282 -12.23 -16.92 -24.89
CA SER A 282 -11.14 -16.18 -24.26
C SER A 282 -11.11 -16.48 -22.77
N LEU A 283 -9.93 -16.72 -22.21
CA LEU A 283 -9.74 -16.91 -20.78
C LEU A 283 -9.05 -15.71 -20.12
N THR A 284 -9.03 -14.56 -20.81
CA THR A 284 -8.36 -13.34 -20.34
C THR A 284 -9.27 -12.61 -19.34
N PRO A 285 -8.91 -12.54 -18.04
CA PRO A 285 -9.79 -11.96 -17.01
C PRO A 285 -10.25 -10.53 -17.30
N GLY A 286 -9.35 -9.70 -17.83
CA GLY A 286 -9.65 -8.30 -18.17
C GLY A 286 -10.79 -8.11 -19.18
N ARG A 287 -11.13 -9.13 -19.99
CA ARG A 287 -12.28 -9.08 -20.91
C ARG A 287 -13.63 -9.17 -20.18
N TYR A 288 -13.63 -9.69 -18.96
CA TYR A 288 -14.84 -10.00 -18.20
C TYR A 288 -15.07 -9.06 -17.02
N VAL A 289 -14.01 -8.64 -16.34
CA VAL A 289 -14.12 -7.83 -15.12
C VAL A 289 -14.34 -6.35 -15.39
N GLY A 290 -14.16 -5.88 -16.62
CA GLY A 290 -14.23 -4.46 -16.95
C GLY A 290 -12.94 -3.70 -16.62
N VAL A 291 -13.02 -2.37 -16.60
CA VAL A 291 -11.90 -1.50 -16.25
C VAL A 291 -12.13 -1.05 -14.82
N ALA A 292 -11.13 -1.24 -13.95
CA ALA A 292 -11.21 -0.73 -12.58
C ALA A 292 -11.45 0.79 -12.65
N PRO A 293 -12.41 1.35 -11.90
CA PRO A 293 -12.51 2.79 -11.78
C PRO A 293 -11.17 3.36 -11.33
N GLU A 294 -10.79 4.52 -11.87
CA GLU A 294 -9.60 5.24 -11.43
C GLU A 294 -9.71 5.48 -9.92
N GLN A 295 -8.91 4.75 -9.15
CA GLN A 295 -8.76 5.00 -7.73
C GLN A 295 -7.62 6.01 -7.61
N GLU A 296 -7.92 7.18 -7.04
CA GLU A 296 -6.88 8.03 -6.50
C GLU A 296 -6.08 7.19 -5.50
N ASP A 297 -4.78 7.07 -5.74
CA ASP A 297 -3.88 6.49 -4.77
C ASP A 297 -3.86 7.44 -3.57
N LYS A 298 -4.74 7.18 -2.58
CA LYS A 298 -4.83 7.97 -1.35
C LYS A 298 -3.49 8.03 -0.62
N ASP A 299 -2.57 7.12 -0.90
CA ASP A 299 -1.23 7.06 -0.32
C ASP A 299 -0.17 7.77 -1.16
N PHE A 300 -0.45 8.11 -2.42
CA PHE A 300 0.46 8.89 -3.24
C PHE A 300 0.47 10.34 -2.78
N ASP A 301 1.50 10.70 -2.02
CA ASP A 301 1.77 12.08 -1.66
C ASP A 301 2.36 12.81 -2.88
N PHE A 302 1.47 13.39 -3.69
CA PHE A 302 1.84 14.20 -4.85
C PHE A 302 2.83 15.30 -4.49
N GLU A 303 2.71 15.89 -3.30
CA GLU A 303 3.54 17.01 -2.89
C GLU A 303 4.95 16.53 -2.53
N GLU A 304 5.07 15.41 -1.82
CA GLU A 304 6.36 14.76 -1.55
C GLU A 304 7.04 14.32 -2.84
N ALA A 305 6.32 13.64 -3.74
CA ALA A 305 6.87 13.20 -5.02
C ALA A 305 7.34 14.38 -5.89
N LEU A 306 6.59 15.50 -5.90
CA LEU A 306 6.99 16.72 -6.59
C LEU A 306 8.23 17.37 -5.96
N ARG A 307 8.33 17.37 -4.63
CA ARG A 307 9.51 17.88 -3.92
C ARG A 307 10.75 17.02 -4.22
N ASP A 308 10.61 15.71 -4.21
CA ASP A 308 11.71 14.79 -4.54
C ASP A 308 12.20 14.98 -5.98
N ILE A 309 11.27 15.08 -6.94
CA ILE A 309 11.58 15.39 -8.33
C ILE A 309 12.28 16.77 -8.43
N HIS A 310 11.83 17.75 -7.66
CA HIS A 310 12.45 19.08 -7.65
C HIS A 310 13.90 19.04 -7.15
N ILE A 311 14.15 18.34 -6.03
CA ILE A 311 15.50 18.14 -5.48
C ILE A 311 16.39 17.41 -6.49
N GLU A 312 15.88 16.36 -7.14
CA GLU A 312 16.62 15.63 -8.17
C GLU A 312 16.97 16.53 -9.37
N ILE A 313 16.02 17.36 -9.83
CA ILE A 313 16.25 18.34 -10.90
C ILE A 313 17.31 19.38 -10.50
N GLU A 314 17.26 19.89 -9.27
CA GLU A 314 18.28 20.83 -8.77
C GLU A 314 19.66 20.19 -8.75
N GLY A 315 19.77 18.94 -8.28
CA GLY A 315 21.02 18.18 -8.31
C GLY A 315 21.56 17.98 -9.72
N LEU A 316 20.70 17.54 -10.65
CA LEU A 316 21.06 17.36 -12.06
C LEU A 316 21.48 18.68 -12.73
N ASN A 317 20.84 19.79 -12.39
CA ASN A 317 21.22 21.11 -12.90
C ASN A 317 22.60 21.56 -12.38
N ALA A 318 22.90 21.30 -11.11
CA ALA A 318 24.22 21.58 -10.54
C ALA A 318 25.31 20.76 -11.23
N GLU A 319 25.07 19.45 -11.44
CA GLU A 319 25.99 18.57 -12.16
C GLU A 319 26.17 19.01 -13.63
N ALA A 320 25.08 19.39 -14.31
CA ALA A 320 25.13 19.92 -15.67
C ALA A 320 25.97 21.20 -15.77
N ALA A 321 25.86 22.11 -14.79
CA ALA A 321 26.65 23.33 -14.74
C ALA A 321 28.15 23.03 -14.53
N GLU A 322 28.49 22.07 -13.67
CA GLU A 322 29.87 21.62 -13.49
C GLU A 322 30.45 21.02 -14.78
N LEU A 323 29.68 20.14 -15.45
CA LEU A 323 30.06 19.55 -16.72
C LEU A 323 30.26 20.60 -17.82
N ALA A 324 29.35 21.57 -17.93
CA ALA A 324 29.48 22.67 -18.88
C ALA A 324 30.78 23.47 -18.64
N THR A 325 31.09 23.75 -17.38
CA THR A 325 32.33 24.44 -16.98
C THR A 325 33.57 23.62 -17.36
N ARG A 326 33.55 22.31 -17.10
CA ARG A 326 34.65 21.39 -17.47
C ARG A 326 34.85 21.30 -18.98
N ILE A 327 33.77 21.20 -19.76
CA ILE A 327 33.83 21.16 -21.23
C ILE A 327 34.43 22.46 -21.76
N SER A 328 33.97 23.62 -21.25
CA SER A 328 34.49 24.92 -21.67
C SER A 328 35.98 25.04 -21.38
N ARG A 329 36.44 24.63 -20.19
CA ARG A 329 37.87 24.61 -19.83
C ARG A 329 38.68 23.72 -20.77
N ASN A 330 38.25 22.46 -20.95
CA ASN A 330 38.95 21.51 -21.80
C ASN A 330 39.04 22.00 -23.26
N PHE A 331 37.98 22.65 -23.76
CA PHE A 331 37.97 23.22 -25.11
C PHE A 331 38.97 24.39 -25.23
N SER A 332 39.04 25.27 -24.22
CA SER A 332 40.04 26.34 -24.19
C SER A 332 41.48 25.81 -24.15
N GLU A 333 41.74 24.71 -23.43
CA GLU A 333 43.05 24.06 -23.37
C GLU A 333 43.44 23.36 -24.68
N LEU A 334 42.47 22.89 -25.47
CA LEU A 334 42.69 22.24 -26.78
C LEU A 334 42.97 23.23 -27.92
N VAL A 335 42.49 24.46 -27.79
CA VAL A 335 42.62 25.52 -28.82
C VAL A 335 43.82 26.45 -28.54
N ALA A 336 44.46 26.32 -27.36
CA ALA A 336 45.67 27.04 -26.97
C ALA A 336 46.95 26.33 -27.48
#